data_AF-A0A936VXE7-F1
#
_entry.id   AF-A0A936VXE7-F1
#
_cell.length_a   1.000
_cell.length_b   1.000
_cell.length_c   1.000
_cell.angle_alpha   90.00
_cell.angle_beta   90.00
_cell.angle_gamma   90.00
#
_symmetry.space_group_name_H-M   'P 1'
#
loop_
_entity.id
_entity.type
_entity.pdbx_description
1 polymer ?
#
loop_
_entity_poly.entity_id
_entity_poly.type
_entity_poly.pdbx_seq_one_letter_code
_entity_poly.pdbx_strand_id
1 'polypeptide(L)'
;MKYSMLFIYFLSQFFLLQCHAQKNPIELGKIQWHRNLQKAQAEATSKKKPILILFQEVPGCGTCKNYGTNVLSHPLLKEAIETYFIPLCIYNNTKGTDQEALTYFKEPSWNNPVVRIVNHELKDIVTRINGDYTAYGLISGIIATMQKNKLKIPEYLLLLEKEYKAKALGTETATVGMYCFWSGEKTYGKLDGVISTKAGFMGKSEVVEITYSPNQISLTDLITEGKKSNCADRIFSNDATIKNIETKPLSKFTADKESKYYLYNTEYKTIPMTSLQASKANLLLAEGKSIDHIFSPRQIEFFNKAKLTKNVVNRIDNDIVGFDF
;
A
#
# COMPACT_ATOMS: atom_id res chain seq x y z
N MET A 1 -33.89 67.65 7.09
CA MET A 1 -32.51 67.18 6.88
C MET A 1 -32.14 66.17 7.97
N LYS A 2 -32.40 64.89 7.74
CA LYS A 2 -32.03 63.77 8.62
C LYS A 2 -31.95 62.51 7.79
N TYR A 3 -30.84 62.25 7.10
CA TYR A 3 -30.47 60.92 6.59
C TYR A 3 -28.98 60.92 6.24
N SER A 4 -28.14 60.29 7.06
CA SER A 4 -26.92 59.58 6.63
C SER A 4 -26.17 59.10 7.85
N MET A 5 -26.40 57.84 8.22
CA MET A 5 -25.43 56.94 8.86
C MET A 5 -26.14 55.62 9.12
N LEU A 6 -26.37 54.82 8.08
CA LEU A 6 -26.61 53.38 8.22
C LEU A 6 -26.49 52.69 6.86
N PHE A 7 -25.31 52.72 6.26
CA PHE A 7 -24.98 51.85 5.14
C PHE A 7 -23.47 51.61 5.21
N ILE A 8 -23.02 50.39 4.95
CA ILE A 8 -21.65 49.88 5.13
C ILE A 8 -21.41 49.24 6.51
N TYR A 9 -22.14 48.15 6.82
CA TYR A 9 -21.63 47.06 7.67
C TYR A 9 -22.41 45.75 7.41
N PHE A 10 -22.79 45.49 6.16
CA PHE A 10 -23.59 44.31 5.79
C PHE A 10 -23.14 43.74 4.44
N LEU A 11 -21.85 43.53 4.23
CA LEU A 11 -21.34 42.90 2.99
C LEU A 11 -19.93 42.30 3.13
N SER A 12 -19.62 41.64 4.25
CA SER A 12 -18.35 40.90 4.40
C SER A 12 -18.46 39.57 5.15
N GLN A 13 -19.65 38.99 5.31
CA GLN A 13 -19.81 37.69 5.99
C GLN A 13 -20.43 36.58 5.13
N PHE A 14 -20.59 36.79 3.83
CA PHE A 14 -20.94 35.69 2.91
C PHE A 14 -19.70 35.29 2.12
N PHE A 15 -19.13 34.15 2.53
CA PHE A 15 -18.14 33.26 1.87
C PHE A 15 -17.06 32.72 2.83
N LEU A 16 -17.45 32.38 4.07
CA LEU A 16 -16.87 31.20 4.69
C LEU A 16 -17.62 29.99 4.13
N LEU A 17 -17.20 29.54 2.94
CA LEU A 17 -17.42 28.15 2.53
C LEU A 17 -16.71 27.30 3.56
N GLN A 18 -17.42 26.92 4.62
CA GLN A 18 -17.08 25.74 5.40
C GLN A 18 -17.17 24.57 4.42
N CYS A 19 -16.04 24.24 3.77
CA CYS A 19 -15.77 22.90 3.29
C CYS A 19 -15.81 22.00 4.52
N HIS A 20 -17.00 21.63 4.97
CA HIS A 20 -17.18 20.37 5.64
C HIS A 20 -16.70 19.34 4.62
N ALA A 21 -15.47 18.86 4.79
CA ALA A 21 -15.00 17.68 4.10
C ALA A 21 -15.97 16.57 4.49
N GLN A 22 -16.98 16.33 3.65
CA GLN A 22 -17.94 15.27 3.83
C GLN A 22 -17.09 13.98 3.88
N LYS A 23 -16.98 13.39 5.07
CA LYS A 23 -16.27 12.12 5.21
C LYS A 23 -16.92 11.13 4.26
N ASN A 24 -16.11 10.54 3.39
CA ASN A 24 -16.55 9.46 2.54
C ASN A 24 -17.24 8.39 3.39
N PRO A 25 -18.33 7.78 2.89
CA PRO A 25 -18.85 6.53 3.44
C PRO A 25 -17.72 5.51 3.56
N ILE A 26 -17.78 4.67 4.59
CA ILE A 26 -16.71 3.71 4.91
C ILE A 26 -16.42 2.78 3.73
N GLU A 27 -17.44 2.45 2.95
CA GLU A 27 -17.42 1.66 1.72
C GLU A 27 -16.48 2.22 0.65
N LEU A 28 -16.30 3.55 0.61
CA LEU A 28 -15.49 4.23 -0.40
C LEU A 28 -14.04 4.45 0.04
N GLY A 29 -13.72 4.15 1.29
CA GLY A 29 -12.40 4.40 1.85
C GLY A 29 -11.99 5.86 1.77
N LYS A 30 -10.71 6.12 1.50
CA LYS A 30 -10.12 7.47 1.54
C LYS A 30 -9.86 8.10 0.18
N ILE A 31 -10.26 7.44 -0.91
CA ILE A 31 -10.09 7.95 -2.28
C ILE A 31 -11.09 9.07 -2.56
N GLN A 32 -10.65 10.12 -3.24
CA GLN A 32 -11.51 11.20 -3.70
C GLN A 32 -12.30 10.79 -4.96
N TRP A 33 -13.54 10.34 -4.78
CA TRP A 33 -14.36 9.82 -5.88
C TRP A 33 -15.19 10.89 -6.58
N HIS A 34 -15.15 10.91 -7.91
CA HIS A 34 -16.20 11.50 -8.72
C HIS A 34 -17.50 10.69 -8.57
N ARG A 35 -18.64 11.36 -8.79
CA ARG A 35 -20.00 10.80 -8.65
C ARG A 35 -20.85 10.89 -9.92
N ASN A 36 -20.24 11.25 -11.04
CA ASN A 36 -20.95 11.44 -12.29
C ASN A 36 -20.08 10.98 -13.46
N LEU A 37 -20.60 10.03 -14.24
CA LEU A 37 -19.88 9.39 -15.34
C LEU A 37 -19.49 10.39 -16.43
N GLN A 38 -20.39 11.29 -16.82
CA GLN A 38 -20.13 12.25 -17.90
C GLN A 38 -19.04 13.25 -17.50
N LYS A 39 -19.05 13.73 -16.26
CA LYS A 39 -17.99 14.61 -15.72
C LYS A 39 -16.65 13.89 -15.66
N ALA A 40 -16.63 12.67 -15.14
CA ALA A 40 -15.41 11.85 -15.07
C ALA A 40 -14.86 11.56 -16.48
N GLN A 41 -15.72 11.30 -17.47
CA GLN A 41 -15.32 11.07 -18.85
C GLN A 41 -14.76 12.33 -19.52
N ALA A 42 -15.38 13.49 -19.30
CA ALA A 42 -14.88 14.77 -19.80
C ALA A 42 -13.49 15.09 -19.21
N GLU A 43 -13.31 14.84 -17.91
CA GLU A 43 -12.02 15.01 -17.23
C GLU A 43 -10.97 14.01 -17.72
N ALA A 44 -11.35 12.75 -17.91
CA ALA A 44 -10.47 11.71 -18.46
C ALA A 44 -9.95 12.06 -19.85
N THR A 45 -10.83 12.61 -20.70
CA THR A 45 -10.48 13.10 -22.03
C THR A 45 -9.48 14.26 -21.94
N SER A 46 -9.77 15.26 -21.10
CA SER A 46 -8.92 16.44 -20.92
C SER A 46 -7.53 16.09 -20.34
N LYS A 47 -7.49 15.24 -19.31
CA LYS A 47 -6.27 14.85 -18.61
C LYS A 47 -5.53 13.68 -19.28
N LYS A 48 -6.12 13.06 -20.31
CA LYS A 48 -5.61 11.84 -20.97
C LYS A 48 -5.33 10.71 -19.99
N LYS A 49 -6.22 10.53 -19.01
CA LYS A 49 -6.12 9.47 -17.99
C LYS A 49 -7.22 8.43 -18.17
N PRO A 50 -6.95 7.13 -17.91
CA PRO A 50 -8.00 6.14 -17.77
C PRO A 50 -8.91 6.45 -16.58
N ILE A 51 -10.13 5.90 -16.60
CA ILE A 51 -11.09 6.01 -15.51
C ILE A 51 -11.07 4.69 -14.73
N LEU A 52 -10.90 4.76 -13.42
CA LEU A 52 -11.11 3.63 -12.52
C LEU A 52 -12.49 3.80 -11.90
N ILE A 53 -13.41 2.91 -12.27
CA ILE A 53 -14.81 2.96 -11.87
C ILE A 53 -15.06 1.90 -10.80
N LEU A 54 -15.51 2.33 -9.63
CA LEU A 54 -16.01 1.49 -8.55
C LEU A 54 -17.54 1.45 -8.60
N PHE A 55 -18.12 0.29 -8.90
CA PHE A 55 -19.54 0.02 -8.70
C PHE A 55 -19.72 -0.65 -7.35
N GLN A 56 -20.45 0.00 -6.45
CA GLN A 56 -20.59 -0.50 -5.09
C GLN A 56 -21.88 -0.04 -4.42
N GLU A 57 -22.40 -0.87 -3.52
CA GLU A 57 -23.54 -0.54 -2.67
C GLU A 57 -23.11 0.45 -1.59
N VAL A 58 -23.83 1.56 -1.46
CA VAL A 58 -23.61 2.53 -0.36
C VAL A 58 -24.96 3.04 0.17
N PRO A 59 -25.24 2.91 1.48
CA PRO A 59 -24.50 2.09 2.44
C PRO A 59 -24.52 0.61 2.02
N GLY A 60 -23.42 -0.11 2.24
CA GLY A 60 -23.24 -1.48 1.73
C GLY A 60 -23.08 -2.52 2.82
N CYS A 61 -23.09 -3.80 2.42
CA CYS A 61 -22.86 -4.94 3.32
C CYS A 61 -21.40 -5.00 3.86
N GLY A 62 -21.12 -6.00 4.70
CA GLY A 62 -19.78 -6.19 5.29
C GLY A 62 -18.65 -6.26 4.26
N THR A 63 -18.88 -6.90 3.11
CA THR A 63 -17.91 -6.95 2.00
C THR A 63 -17.55 -5.54 1.49
N CYS A 64 -18.55 -4.68 1.29
CA CYS A 64 -18.36 -3.30 0.83
C CYS A 64 -17.56 -2.48 1.86
N LYS A 65 -17.92 -2.59 3.14
CA LYS A 65 -17.22 -1.89 4.23
C LYS A 65 -15.78 -2.36 4.35
N ASN A 66 -15.55 -3.67 4.34
CA ASN A 66 -14.21 -4.27 4.43
C ASN A 66 -13.33 -3.88 3.23
N TYR A 67 -13.90 -3.82 2.03
CA TYR A 67 -13.17 -3.37 0.85
C TYR A 67 -12.76 -1.89 0.99
N GLY A 68 -13.69 -1.05 1.46
CA GLY A 68 -13.43 0.35 1.78
C GLY A 68 -12.32 0.56 2.82
N THR A 69 -12.35 -0.18 3.92
CA THR A 69 -11.36 -0.05 5.01
C THR A 69 -10.02 -0.67 4.69
N ASN A 70 -10.00 -1.87 4.11
CA ASN A 70 -8.77 -2.68 4.01
C ASN A 70 -8.06 -2.50 2.67
N VAL A 71 -8.76 -2.02 1.64
CA VAL A 71 -8.21 -1.82 0.29
C VAL A 71 -8.22 -0.33 -0.07
N LEU A 72 -9.41 0.29 -0.15
CA LEU A 72 -9.57 1.66 -0.65
C LEU A 72 -9.08 2.75 0.31
N SER A 73 -8.66 2.37 1.51
CA SER A 73 -8.04 3.28 2.48
C SER A 73 -6.52 3.11 2.58
N HIS A 74 -5.92 2.17 1.84
CA HIS A 74 -4.47 2.00 1.84
C HIS A 74 -3.81 3.20 1.14
N PRO A 75 -2.89 3.92 1.79
CA PRO A 75 -2.49 5.26 1.32
C PRO A 75 -1.67 5.23 0.02
N LEU A 76 -0.84 4.20 -0.21
CA LEU A 76 -0.14 4.03 -1.50
C LEU A 76 -1.09 3.68 -2.65
N LEU A 77 -2.19 2.99 -2.35
CA LEU A 77 -3.18 2.61 -3.37
C LEU A 77 -4.07 3.81 -3.69
N LYS A 78 -4.51 4.55 -2.67
CA LYS A 78 -5.16 5.86 -2.82
C LYS A 78 -4.34 6.77 -3.73
N GLU A 79 -3.06 6.95 -3.42
CA GLU A 79 -2.18 7.80 -4.22
C GLU A 79 -2.05 7.32 -5.66
N ALA A 80 -1.84 6.02 -5.89
CA ALA A 80 -1.76 5.47 -7.25
C ALA A 80 -3.05 5.75 -8.04
N ILE A 81 -4.21 5.55 -7.42
CA ILE A 81 -5.51 5.79 -8.07
C ILE A 81 -5.69 7.27 -8.40
N GLU A 82 -5.49 8.16 -7.43
CA GLU A 82 -5.67 9.61 -7.61
C GLU A 82 -4.63 10.23 -8.56
N THR A 83 -3.44 9.61 -8.67
CA THR A 83 -2.37 10.10 -9.55
C THR A 83 -2.55 9.65 -10.98
N TYR A 84 -2.88 8.38 -11.23
CA TYR A 84 -2.84 7.80 -12.57
C TYR A 84 -4.21 7.63 -13.24
N PHE A 85 -5.31 7.78 -12.48
CA PHE A 85 -6.66 7.54 -12.96
C PHE A 85 -7.58 8.72 -12.65
N ILE A 86 -8.76 8.72 -13.28
CA ILE A 86 -9.93 9.46 -12.81
C ILE A 86 -10.76 8.49 -11.94
N PRO A 87 -10.76 8.63 -10.61
CA PRO A 87 -11.56 7.78 -9.72
C PRO A 87 -13.05 8.13 -9.80
N LEU A 88 -13.88 7.22 -10.30
CA LEU A 88 -15.33 7.37 -10.35
C LEU A 88 -16.00 6.30 -9.49
N CYS A 89 -16.95 6.71 -8.64
CA CYS A 89 -17.80 5.75 -7.94
C CYS A 89 -19.24 5.89 -8.42
N ILE A 90 -19.85 4.74 -8.70
CA ILE A 90 -21.26 4.57 -9.05
C ILE A 90 -21.92 3.78 -7.94
N TYR A 91 -22.95 4.34 -7.30
CA TYR A 91 -23.72 3.57 -6.33
C TYR A 91 -24.64 2.60 -7.04
N ASN A 92 -24.40 1.31 -6.87
CA ASN A 92 -25.13 0.27 -7.59
C ASN A 92 -26.54 0.00 -7.03
N ASN A 93 -26.97 0.75 -6.02
CA ASN A 93 -28.23 0.61 -5.30
C ASN A 93 -29.09 1.89 -5.36
N THR A 94 -28.74 2.85 -6.21
CA THR A 94 -29.44 4.13 -6.33
C THR A 94 -29.94 4.39 -7.74
N LYS A 95 -31.01 5.19 -7.85
CA LYS A 95 -31.61 5.61 -9.13
C LYS A 95 -30.89 6.85 -9.71
N GLY A 96 -31.30 7.28 -10.90
CA GLY A 96 -30.78 8.50 -11.54
C GLY A 96 -29.49 8.24 -12.32
N THR A 97 -28.54 9.17 -12.24
CA THR A 97 -27.29 9.11 -13.04
C THR A 97 -26.45 7.87 -12.75
N ASP A 98 -26.52 7.33 -11.53
CA ASP A 98 -25.84 6.06 -11.19
C ASP A 98 -26.49 4.86 -11.89
N GLN A 99 -27.83 4.82 -11.95
CA GLN A 99 -28.57 3.79 -12.68
C GLN A 99 -28.30 3.85 -14.19
N GLU A 100 -28.18 5.05 -14.76
CA GLU A 100 -27.80 5.24 -16.16
C GLU A 100 -26.41 4.65 -16.45
N ALA A 101 -25.44 4.87 -15.55
CA ALA A 101 -24.11 4.28 -15.66
C ALA A 101 -24.15 2.73 -15.53
N LEU A 102 -24.93 2.18 -14.59
CA LEU A 102 -25.13 0.74 -14.48
C LEU A 102 -25.68 0.14 -15.76
N THR A 103 -26.71 0.78 -16.34
CA THR A 103 -27.32 0.33 -17.61
C THR A 103 -26.31 0.38 -18.76
N TYR A 104 -25.50 1.45 -18.86
CA TYR A 104 -24.46 1.56 -19.88
C TYR A 104 -23.44 0.42 -19.80
N PHE A 105 -22.90 0.16 -18.60
CA PHE A 105 -21.90 -0.88 -18.38
C PHE A 105 -22.49 -2.29 -18.23
N LYS A 106 -23.82 -2.42 -18.27
CA LYS A 106 -24.56 -3.66 -17.98
C LYS A 106 -24.18 -4.27 -16.63
N GLU A 107 -23.95 -3.41 -15.65
CA GLU A 107 -23.63 -3.82 -14.28
C GLU A 107 -24.91 -4.09 -13.48
N PRO A 108 -24.99 -5.24 -12.77
CA PRO A 108 -26.12 -5.52 -11.89
C PRO A 108 -26.21 -4.52 -10.73
N SER A 109 -27.44 -4.21 -10.32
CA SER A 109 -27.67 -3.56 -9.03
C SER A 109 -27.37 -4.51 -7.87
N TRP A 110 -27.01 -3.96 -6.71
CA TRP A 110 -26.78 -4.71 -5.46
C TRP A 110 -25.71 -5.82 -5.55
N ASN A 111 -24.74 -5.67 -6.45
CA ASN A 111 -23.59 -6.58 -6.47
C ASN A 111 -22.57 -6.20 -5.38
N ASN A 112 -21.76 -7.19 -5.00
CA ASN A 112 -20.52 -6.92 -4.27
C ASN A 112 -19.61 -5.98 -5.08
N PRO A 113 -18.58 -5.37 -4.47
CA PRO A 113 -17.72 -4.40 -5.14
C PRO A 113 -17.22 -4.87 -6.50
N VAL A 114 -17.37 -4.04 -7.53
CA VAL A 114 -16.85 -4.31 -8.87
C VAL A 114 -16.02 -3.13 -9.32
N VAL A 115 -14.82 -3.42 -9.82
CA VAL A 115 -13.97 -2.41 -10.44
C VAL A 115 -13.89 -2.64 -11.94
N ARG A 116 -14.14 -1.58 -12.71
CA ARG A 116 -13.80 -1.51 -14.14
C ARG A 116 -12.76 -0.44 -14.34
N ILE A 117 -11.80 -0.71 -15.22
CA ILE A 117 -10.82 0.31 -15.62
C ILE A 117 -10.95 0.50 -17.12
N VAL A 118 -11.36 1.70 -17.51
CA VAL A 118 -11.77 2.03 -18.88
C VAL A 118 -10.97 3.19 -19.45
N ASN A 119 -10.92 3.28 -20.77
CA ASN A 119 -10.35 4.45 -21.46
C ASN A 119 -11.35 5.62 -21.50
N HIS A 120 -10.98 6.74 -22.12
CA HIS A 120 -11.86 7.92 -22.24
C HIS A 120 -13.11 7.67 -23.13
N GLU A 121 -13.13 6.59 -23.91
CA GLU A 121 -14.28 6.12 -24.69
C GLU A 121 -15.16 5.14 -23.89
N LEU A 122 -14.88 4.97 -22.60
CA LEU A 122 -15.56 4.03 -21.70
C LEU A 122 -15.43 2.55 -22.10
N LYS A 123 -14.41 2.20 -22.88
CA LYS A 123 -14.07 0.80 -23.21
C LYS A 123 -13.12 0.23 -22.16
N ASP A 124 -13.40 -0.99 -21.71
CA ASP A 124 -12.53 -1.69 -20.75
C ASP A 124 -11.11 -1.85 -21.29
N ILE A 125 -10.12 -1.48 -20.48
CA ILE A 125 -8.69 -1.69 -20.77
C ILE A 125 -8.24 -3.05 -20.25
N VAL A 126 -8.72 -3.44 -19.07
CA VAL A 126 -8.48 -4.74 -18.45
C VAL A 126 -9.80 -5.42 -18.15
N THR A 127 -9.74 -6.74 -17.92
CA THR A 127 -10.92 -7.50 -17.53
C THR A 127 -11.55 -6.90 -16.27
N ARG A 128 -12.89 -6.84 -16.26
CA ARG A 128 -13.70 -6.50 -15.09
C ARG A 128 -13.19 -7.25 -13.84
N ILE A 129 -12.93 -6.52 -12.77
CA ILE A 129 -12.42 -7.07 -11.51
C ILE A 129 -13.61 -7.28 -10.58
N ASN A 130 -13.92 -8.55 -10.32
CA ASN A 130 -15.02 -8.97 -9.46
C ASN A 130 -14.69 -10.32 -8.81
N GLY A 131 -15.26 -10.58 -7.63
CA GLY A 131 -14.99 -11.82 -6.90
C GLY A 131 -13.62 -11.88 -6.21
N ASP A 132 -12.67 -11.02 -6.63
CA ASP A 132 -11.41 -10.76 -5.94
C ASP A 132 -11.48 -9.39 -5.25
N TYR A 133 -11.70 -9.41 -3.93
CA TYR A 133 -11.76 -8.21 -3.09
C TYR A 133 -10.46 -7.96 -2.33
N THR A 134 -9.37 -8.59 -2.75
CA THR A 134 -8.05 -8.35 -2.17
C THR A 134 -7.44 -7.07 -2.72
N ALA A 135 -6.53 -6.45 -1.97
CA ALA A 135 -5.74 -5.35 -2.50
C ALA A 135 -4.85 -5.81 -3.68
N TYR A 136 -4.37 -7.05 -3.68
CA TYR A 136 -3.60 -7.62 -4.79
C TYR A 136 -4.38 -7.60 -6.10
N GLY A 137 -5.65 -8.01 -6.10
CA GLY A 137 -6.50 -7.99 -7.29
C GLY A 137 -6.63 -6.59 -7.90
N LEU A 138 -6.87 -5.58 -7.07
CA LEU A 138 -6.97 -4.19 -7.52
C LEU A 138 -5.62 -3.64 -8.03
N ILE A 139 -4.53 -3.86 -7.27
CA ILE A 139 -3.18 -3.41 -7.67
C ILE A 139 -2.77 -4.04 -9.00
N SER A 140 -3.02 -5.34 -9.18
CA SER A 140 -2.71 -6.07 -10.43
C SER A 140 -3.48 -5.48 -11.62
N GLY A 141 -4.76 -5.13 -11.44
CA GLY A 141 -5.56 -4.46 -12.47
C GLY A 141 -5.05 -3.06 -12.83
N ILE A 142 -4.60 -2.31 -11.83
CA ILE A 142 -3.95 -1.00 -12.01
C ILE A 142 -2.66 -1.15 -12.82
N ILE A 143 -1.76 -2.05 -12.40
CA ILE A 143 -0.48 -2.29 -13.08
C ILE A 143 -0.70 -2.77 -14.52
N ALA A 144 -1.62 -3.73 -14.74
CA ALA A 144 -1.96 -4.20 -16.07
C ALA A 144 -2.49 -3.08 -16.98
N THR A 145 -3.28 -2.15 -16.42
CA THR A 145 -3.73 -0.96 -17.16
C THR A 145 -2.55 -0.05 -17.52
N MET A 146 -1.66 0.22 -16.57
CA MET A 146 -0.46 1.04 -16.80
C MET A 146 0.42 0.41 -17.89
N GLN A 147 0.61 -0.91 -17.89
CA GLN A 147 1.35 -1.63 -18.93
C GLN A 147 0.71 -1.49 -20.31
N LYS A 148 -0.59 -1.74 -20.43
CA LYS A 148 -1.32 -1.63 -21.70
C LYS A 148 -1.28 -0.21 -22.28
N ASN A 149 -1.31 0.79 -21.41
CA ASN A 149 -1.21 2.20 -21.79
C ASN A 149 0.24 2.72 -21.87
N LYS A 150 1.25 1.84 -21.72
CA LYS A 150 2.69 2.18 -21.77
C LYS A 150 3.07 3.28 -20.78
N LEU A 151 2.40 3.33 -19.63
CA LEU A 151 2.73 4.23 -18.54
C LEU A 151 3.92 3.66 -17.75
N LYS A 152 4.83 4.53 -17.31
CA LYS A 152 5.90 4.15 -16.38
C LYS A 152 5.27 3.74 -15.06
N ILE A 153 5.49 2.50 -14.64
CA ILE A 153 5.04 2.01 -13.34
C ILE A 153 6.08 2.44 -12.30
N PRO A 154 5.69 3.19 -11.25
CA PRO A 154 6.61 3.58 -10.21
C PRO A 154 6.99 2.37 -9.34
N GLU A 155 8.23 2.34 -8.84
CA GLU A 155 8.76 1.16 -8.13
C GLU A 155 8.03 0.88 -6.82
N TYR A 156 7.56 1.91 -6.11
CA TYR A 156 6.75 1.71 -4.89
C TYR A 156 5.50 0.86 -5.16
N LEU A 157 4.90 0.97 -6.36
CA LEU A 157 3.70 0.24 -6.72
C LEU A 157 4.02 -1.22 -7.08
N LEU A 158 5.19 -1.47 -7.69
CA LEU A 158 5.70 -2.84 -7.91
C LEU A 158 6.03 -3.55 -6.59
N LEU A 159 6.62 -2.83 -5.64
CA LEU A 159 6.86 -3.37 -4.29
C LEU A 159 5.52 -3.67 -3.58
N LEU A 160 4.55 -2.77 -3.68
CA LEU A 160 3.22 -2.98 -3.12
C LEU A 160 2.54 -4.22 -3.71
N GLU A 161 2.59 -4.39 -5.04
CA GLU A 161 2.06 -5.58 -5.72
C GLU A 161 2.75 -6.85 -5.23
N LYS A 162 4.09 -6.87 -5.18
CA LYS A 162 4.88 -8.04 -4.73
C LYS A 162 4.51 -8.44 -3.30
N GLU A 163 4.39 -7.48 -2.40
CA GLU A 163 4.01 -7.75 -1.01
C GLU A 163 2.58 -8.29 -0.90
N TYR A 164 1.61 -7.67 -1.56
CA TYR A 164 0.21 -8.11 -1.49
C TYR A 164 -0.04 -9.42 -2.24
N LYS A 165 0.71 -9.70 -3.31
CA LYS A 165 0.71 -11.00 -3.97
C LYS A 165 1.14 -12.11 -3.01
N ALA A 166 2.25 -11.90 -2.30
CA ALA A 166 2.73 -12.86 -1.31
C ALA A 166 1.70 -13.08 -0.20
N LYS A 167 1.09 -12.01 0.32
CA LYS A 167 0.01 -12.13 1.33
C LYS A 167 -1.20 -12.91 0.81
N ALA A 168 -1.63 -12.66 -0.43
CA ALA A 168 -2.78 -13.34 -1.02
C ALA A 168 -2.52 -14.83 -1.30
N LEU A 169 -1.29 -15.20 -1.64
CA LEU A 169 -0.90 -16.58 -1.93
C LEU A 169 -0.37 -17.34 -0.70
N GLY A 170 -0.24 -16.68 0.43
CA GLY A 170 0.32 -17.22 1.66
C GLY A 170 1.82 -16.90 1.83
N THR A 171 2.19 -16.65 3.08
CA THR A 171 3.56 -16.41 3.52
C THR A 171 3.93 -17.35 4.65
N GLU A 172 5.22 -17.66 4.77
CA GLU A 172 5.80 -18.41 5.87
C GLU A 172 6.85 -17.57 6.61
N THR A 173 7.19 -17.98 7.84
CA THR A 173 8.18 -17.31 8.68
C THR A 173 9.27 -18.29 9.09
N ALA A 174 10.53 -17.90 8.91
CA ALA A 174 11.70 -18.61 9.42
C ALA A 174 12.49 -17.72 10.39
N THR A 175 13.00 -18.29 11.48
CA THR A 175 13.89 -17.58 12.40
C THR A 175 15.29 -18.18 12.31
N VAL A 176 16.20 -17.47 11.66
CA VAL A 176 17.57 -17.95 11.45
C VAL A 176 18.50 -17.21 12.40
N GLY A 177 19.39 -17.94 13.07
CA GLY A 177 20.40 -17.39 13.98
C GLY A 177 21.78 -17.31 13.35
N MET A 178 22.51 -16.26 13.72
CA MET A 178 23.83 -15.93 13.18
C MET A 178 24.64 -15.08 14.16
N TYR A 179 25.86 -14.71 13.78
CA TYR A 179 26.71 -13.85 14.61
C TYR A 179 26.29 -12.36 14.61
N CYS A 180 25.89 -11.82 13.46
CA CYS A 180 25.48 -10.42 13.32
C CYS A 180 24.16 -10.31 12.54
N PHE A 181 23.05 -10.07 13.24
CA PHE A 181 21.72 -9.99 12.63
C PHE A 181 21.50 -8.82 11.67
N TRP A 182 22.27 -7.73 11.75
CA TRP A 182 22.17 -6.58 10.85
C TRP A 182 22.77 -6.92 9.48
N SER A 183 23.83 -7.73 9.49
CA SER A 183 24.34 -8.37 8.28
C SER A 183 23.33 -9.39 7.75
N GLY A 184 22.66 -10.11 8.64
CA GLY A 184 21.54 -11.00 8.29
C GLY A 184 20.40 -10.30 7.55
N GLU A 185 19.85 -9.21 8.12
CA GLU A 185 18.77 -8.43 7.48
C GLU A 185 19.20 -7.93 6.09
N LYS A 186 20.46 -7.49 5.95
CA LYS A 186 21.03 -7.12 4.64
C LYS A 186 21.06 -8.31 3.69
N THR A 187 21.51 -9.48 4.13
CA THR A 187 21.61 -10.70 3.32
C THR A 187 20.24 -11.16 2.84
N TYR A 188 19.29 -11.35 3.76
CA TYR A 188 17.97 -11.86 3.44
C TYR A 188 17.12 -10.85 2.67
N GLY A 189 17.29 -9.54 2.93
CA GLY A 189 16.60 -8.48 2.18
C GLY A 189 16.94 -8.45 0.68
N LYS A 190 18.02 -9.12 0.24
CA LYS A 190 18.40 -9.23 -1.18
C LYS A 190 17.60 -10.29 -1.94
N LEU A 191 17.05 -11.27 -1.23
CA LEU A 191 16.52 -12.47 -1.84
C LEU A 191 15.12 -12.20 -2.40
N ASP A 192 14.92 -12.54 -3.67
CA ASP A 192 13.57 -12.57 -4.23
C ASP A 192 12.72 -13.61 -3.52
N GLY A 193 11.48 -13.26 -3.21
CA GLY A 193 10.61 -14.05 -2.36
C GLY A 193 10.63 -13.67 -0.88
N VAL A 194 11.65 -12.93 -0.39
CA VAL A 194 11.62 -12.36 0.97
C VAL A 194 10.75 -11.11 1.00
N ILE A 195 9.83 -11.05 1.97
CA ILE A 195 8.87 -9.96 2.16
C ILE A 195 9.28 -9.04 3.30
N SER A 196 9.76 -9.61 4.41
CA SER A 196 10.26 -8.80 5.52
C SER A 196 11.39 -9.49 6.26
N THR A 197 12.28 -8.69 6.82
CA THR A 197 13.32 -9.12 7.76
C THR A 197 13.19 -8.34 9.05
N LYS A 198 13.47 -9.00 10.18
CA LYS A 198 13.46 -8.36 11.49
C LYS A 198 14.54 -8.94 12.39
N ALA A 199 15.54 -8.12 12.70
CA ALA A 199 16.58 -8.45 13.67
C ALA A 199 16.01 -8.54 15.09
N GLY A 200 16.53 -9.49 15.86
CA GLY A 200 16.18 -9.64 17.26
C GLY A 200 16.92 -10.79 17.93
N PHE A 201 16.44 -11.17 19.10
CA PHE A 201 17.06 -12.20 19.92
C PHE A 201 16.08 -13.33 20.16
N MET A 202 16.56 -14.57 20.03
CA MET A 202 15.83 -15.77 20.41
C MET A 202 16.83 -16.76 21.02
N GLY A 203 16.49 -17.33 22.19
CA GLY A 203 17.38 -18.27 22.89
C GLY A 203 18.78 -17.71 23.14
N LYS A 204 18.90 -16.42 23.49
CA LYS A 204 20.17 -15.67 23.66
C LYS A 204 21.05 -15.55 22.41
N SER A 205 20.57 -15.96 21.24
CA SER A 205 21.25 -15.79 19.97
C SER A 205 20.71 -14.57 19.23
N GLU A 206 21.57 -13.89 18.48
CA GLU A 206 21.11 -12.97 17.45
C GLU A 206 20.43 -13.76 16.33
N VAL A 207 19.27 -13.29 15.92
CA VAL A 207 18.44 -13.92 14.89
C VAL A 207 17.84 -12.89 13.96
N VAL A 208 17.48 -13.34 12.76
CA VAL A 208 16.60 -12.63 11.85
C VAL A 208 15.33 -13.46 11.68
N GLU A 209 14.19 -12.88 12.03
CA GLU A 209 12.87 -13.37 11.62
C GLU A 209 12.62 -12.93 10.18
N ILE A 210 12.37 -13.89 9.30
CA ILE A 210 12.23 -13.69 7.85
C ILE A 210 10.84 -14.15 7.46
N THR A 211 10.03 -13.23 6.94
CA THR A 211 8.77 -13.57 6.29
C THR A 211 9.02 -13.69 4.80
N TYR A 212 8.63 -14.81 4.19
CA TYR A 212 8.87 -15.09 2.77
C TYR A 212 7.64 -15.71 2.10
N SER A 213 7.63 -15.67 0.76
CA SER A 213 6.64 -16.37 -0.04
C SER A 213 7.18 -17.75 -0.43
N PRO A 214 6.61 -18.86 0.09
CA PRO A 214 7.05 -20.21 -0.24
C PRO A 214 6.82 -20.55 -1.73
N ASN A 215 5.94 -19.81 -2.42
CA ASN A 215 5.75 -19.92 -3.87
C ASN A 215 6.88 -19.29 -4.69
N GLN A 216 7.82 -18.58 -4.06
CA GLN A 216 8.93 -17.91 -4.74
C GLN A 216 10.31 -18.35 -4.23
N ILE A 217 10.44 -18.65 -2.94
CA ILE A 217 11.68 -19.12 -2.34
C ILE A 217 11.38 -20.16 -1.26
N SER A 218 12.13 -21.27 -1.26
CA SER A 218 11.97 -22.32 -0.26
C SER A 218 12.76 -22.01 1.02
N LEU A 219 12.39 -22.64 2.14
CA LEU A 219 13.17 -22.60 3.37
C LEU A 219 14.62 -23.10 3.16
N THR A 220 14.79 -24.15 2.36
CA THR A 220 16.11 -24.71 2.03
C THR A 220 16.98 -23.71 1.29
N ASP A 221 16.40 -22.95 0.35
CA ASP A 221 17.11 -21.91 -0.39
C ASP A 221 17.49 -20.74 0.52
N LEU A 222 16.60 -20.32 1.42
CA LEU A 222 16.90 -19.29 2.44
C LEU A 222 18.10 -19.69 3.31
N ILE A 223 18.11 -20.93 3.81
CA ILE A 223 19.21 -21.47 4.61
C ILE A 223 20.50 -21.50 3.77
N THR A 224 20.41 -21.94 2.51
CA THR A 224 21.56 -22.05 1.61
C THR A 224 22.19 -20.69 1.32
N GLU A 225 21.38 -19.68 0.98
CA GLU A 225 21.86 -18.32 0.73
C GLU A 225 22.40 -17.64 1.99
N GLY A 226 21.74 -17.86 3.13
CA GLY A 226 22.24 -17.40 4.43
C GLY A 226 23.61 -17.99 4.75
N LYS A 227 23.82 -19.28 4.51
CA LYS A 227 25.11 -19.95 4.74
C LYS A 227 26.23 -19.41 3.86
N LYS A 228 25.97 -19.14 2.57
CA LYS A 228 26.94 -18.52 1.65
C LYS A 228 27.45 -17.18 2.17
N SER A 229 26.63 -16.48 2.97
CA SER A 229 26.95 -15.16 3.53
C SER A 229 27.29 -15.20 5.02
N ASN A 230 27.55 -16.37 5.61
CA ASN A 230 27.78 -16.56 7.06
C ASN A 230 26.68 -15.94 7.94
N CYS A 231 25.44 -16.00 7.47
CA CYS A 231 24.24 -15.45 8.13
C CYS A 231 23.23 -16.57 8.51
N ALA A 232 23.66 -17.83 8.54
CA ALA A 232 22.80 -18.97 8.87
C ALA A 232 23.55 -20.10 9.59
N ASP A 233 23.91 -19.84 10.84
CA ASP A 233 24.60 -20.83 11.68
C ASP A 233 23.62 -21.86 12.24
N ARG A 234 22.42 -21.39 12.59
CA ARG A 234 21.38 -22.17 13.24
C ARG A 234 19.99 -21.71 12.83
N ILE A 235 18.98 -22.55 13.01
CA ILE A 235 17.57 -22.20 12.81
C ILE A 235 16.79 -22.50 14.08
N PHE A 236 15.83 -21.64 14.41
CA PHE A 236 14.91 -21.85 15.52
C PHE A 236 13.60 -22.40 14.95
N SER A 237 13.34 -23.68 15.20
CA SER A 237 12.17 -24.38 14.69
C SER A 237 11.84 -25.60 15.54
N ASN A 238 10.55 -25.97 15.57
CA ASN A 238 10.10 -27.25 16.13
C ASN A 238 10.01 -28.35 15.06
N ASP A 239 10.31 -28.02 13.80
CA ASP A 239 10.31 -28.97 12.69
C ASP A 239 11.61 -29.79 12.69
N ALA A 240 11.47 -31.08 13.07
CA ALA A 240 12.57 -32.03 13.09
C ALA A 240 13.00 -32.51 11.68
N THR A 241 12.27 -32.14 10.63
CA THR A 241 12.59 -32.52 9.25
C THR A 241 13.63 -31.61 8.60
N ILE A 242 13.91 -30.44 9.19
CA ILE A 242 14.93 -29.51 8.71
C ILE A 242 16.32 -30.14 8.85
N LYS A 243 17.04 -30.25 7.74
CA LYS A 243 18.39 -30.81 7.65
C LYS A 243 19.39 -29.72 7.26
N ASN A 244 20.67 -30.05 7.38
CA ASN A 244 21.78 -29.21 6.91
C ASN A 244 21.88 -27.84 7.60
N ILE A 245 21.40 -27.69 8.83
CA ILE A 245 21.64 -26.53 9.71
C ILE A 245 21.43 -26.97 11.16
N GLU A 246 22.11 -26.34 12.11
CA GLU A 246 21.86 -26.63 13.53
C GLU A 246 20.43 -26.17 13.91
N THR A 247 19.58 -27.08 14.37
CA THR A 247 18.22 -26.72 14.82
C THR A 247 18.21 -26.50 16.34
N LYS A 248 17.66 -25.35 16.76
CA LYS A 248 17.40 -24.99 18.16
C LYS A 248 15.88 -24.91 18.40
N PRO A 249 15.41 -25.22 19.61
CA PRO A 249 13.99 -25.11 19.94
C PRO A 249 13.52 -23.66 19.86
N LEU A 250 12.28 -23.45 19.42
CA LEU A 250 11.66 -22.13 19.43
C LEU A 250 11.57 -21.58 20.86
N SER A 251 11.80 -20.28 21.00
CA SER A 251 11.59 -19.55 22.25
C SER A 251 11.08 -18.14 21.94
N LYS A 252 10.86 -17.32 22.97
CA LYS A 252 10.35 -15.95 22.79
C LYS A 252 11.30 -15.12 21.92
N PHE A 253 10.80 -14.61 20.80
CA PHE A 253 11.47 -13.59 20.01
C PHE A 253 11.41 -12.24 20.73
N THR A 254 12.54 -11.55 20.80
CA THR A 254 12.64 -10.18 21.32
C THR A 254 13.25 -9.31 20.23
N ALA A 255 12.46 -8.41 19.64
CA ALA A 255 12.92 -7.52 18.58
C ALA A 255 14.10 -6.65 19.03
N ASP A 256 15.08 -6.50 18.15
CA ASP A 256 16.13 -5.51 18.33
C ASP A 256 15.55 -4.10 18.19
N LYS A 257 16.03 -3.15 19.01
CA LYS A 257 15.57 -1.76 18.98
C LYS A 257 16.03 -1.03 17.71
N GLU A 258 17.12 -1.51 17.12
CA GLU A 258 17.75 -0.95 15.92
C GLU A 258 17.55 -1.86 14.70
N SER A 259 16.53 -2.74 14.70
CA SER A 259 16.18 -3.54 13.53
C SER A 259 16.05 -2.65 12.29
N LYS A 260 16.55 -3.17 11.17
CA LYS A 260 16.84 -2.43 9.95
C LYS A 260 17.86 -1.33 10.22
N TYR A 261 18.99 -1.72 10.81
CA TYR A 261 20.05 -0.83 11.32
C TYR A 261 20.45 0.30 10.37
N TYR A 262 20.63 0.00 9.08
CA TYR A 262 21.03 1.00 8.09
C TYR A 262 19.94 2.03 7.84
N LEU A 263 18.67 1.62 7.89
CA LEU A 263 17.53 2.54 7.83
C LEU A 263 17.33 3.30 9.16
N TYR A 264 17.46 2.60 10.29
CA TYR A 264 17.30 3.13 11.64
C TYR A 264 18.23 4.31 11.94
N ASN A 265 19.44 4.29 11.37
CA ASN A 265 20.42 5.36 11.55
C ASN A 265 20.26 6.54 10.57
N THR A 266 19.13 6.61 9.85
CA THR A 266 18.81 7.73 8.95
C THR A 266 17.53 8.43 9.35
N GLU A 267 17.28 9.62 8.80
CA GLU A 267 15.99 10.32 8.94
C GLU A 267 14.87 9.59 8.19
N TYR A 268 15.16 8.75 7.20
CA TYR A 268 14.14 8.00 6.45
C TYR A 268 13.30 7.08 7.34
N LYS A 269 13.76 6.74 8.55
CA LYS A 269 12.96 6.02 9.54
C LYS A 269 11.65 6.71 9.91
N THR A 270 11.47 7.99 9.60
CA THR A 270 10.22 8.72 9.86
C THR A 270 9.15 8.49 8.81
N ILE A 271 9.48 7.85 7.69
CA ILE A 271 8.53 7.54 6.62
C ILE A 271 7.72 6.31 7.02
N PRO A 272 6.38 6.36 7.00
CA PRO A 272 5.55 5.15 7.03
C PRO A 272 5.82 4.27 5.81
N MET A 273 6.12 2.99 6.00
CA MET A 273 6.51 2.07 4.93
C MET A 273 5.73 0.76 5.03
N THR A 274 5.55 0.06 3.92
CA THR A 274 5.23 -1.37 3.98
C THR A 274 6.44 -2.16 4.47
N SER A 275 6.26 -3.40 4.91
CA SER A 275 7.36 -4.24 5.41
C SER A 275 8.41 -4.52 4.32
N LEU A 276 7.97 -4.68 3.08
CA LEU A 276 8.87 -4.88 1.94
C LEU A 276 9.62 -3.58 1.58
N GLN A 277 8.94 -2.42 1.60
CA GLN A 277 9.61 -1.13 1.42
C GLN A 277 10.71 -0.91 2.48
N ALA A 278 10.43 -1.19 3.76
CA ALA A 278 11.39 -1.02 4.84
C ALA A 278 12.60 -1.96 4.68
N SER A 279 12.37 -3.24 4.33
CA SER A 279 13.44 -4.21 4.10
C SER A 279 14.30 -3.83 2.90
N LYS A 280 13.68 -3.34 1.81
CA LYS A 280 14.37 -2.85 0.62
C LYS A 280 15.17 -1.58 0.89
N ALA A 281 14.61 -0.63 1.64
CA ALA A 281 15.30 0.59 2.06
C ALA A 281 16.56 0.27 2.87
N ASN A 282 16.43 -0.62 3.87
CA ASN A 282 17.55 -1.05 4.70
C ASN A 282 18.67 -1.65 3.85
N LEU A 283 18.33 -2.56 2.93
CA LEU A 283 19.28 -3.15 2.00
C LEU A 283 20.00 -2.09 1.15
N LEU A 284 19.25 -1.20 0.49
CA LEU A 284 19.83 -0.22 -0.42
C LEU A 284 20.77 0.75 0.31
N LEU A 285 20.38 1.19 1.51
CA LEU A 285 21.24 2.01 2.37
C LEU A 285 22.52 1.26 2.80
N ALA A 286 22.40 -0.04 3.11
CA ALA A 286 23.55 -0.90 3.42
C ALA A 286 24.51 -1.12 2.23
N GLU A 287 24.07 -0.79 1.01
CA GLU A 287 24.85 -0.80 -0.22
C GLU A 287 25.27 0.60 -0.69
N GLY A 288 24.98 1.65 0.10
CA GLY A 288 25.28 3.04 -0.25
C GLY A 288 24.47 3.58 -1.43
N LYS A 289 23.30 2.99 -1.72
CA LYS A 289 22.42 3.38 -2.82
C LYS A 289 21.33 4.37 -2.36
N SER A 290 20.86 5.21 -3.28
CA SER A 290 19.69 6.05 -3.03
C SER A 290 18.43 5.21 -2.87
N ILE A 291 17.43 5.72 -2.15
CA ILE A 291 16.19 5.00 -1.87
C ILE A 291 14.92 5.75 -2.27
N ASP A 292 15.00 7.03 -2.64
CA ASP A 292 13.82 7.85 -2.97
C ASP A 292 12.89 7.21 -4.00
N HIS A 293 13.47 6.47 -4.95
CA HIS A 293 12.74 5.82 -6.04
C HIS A 293 11.79 4.71 -5.58
N ILE A 294 11.98 4.13 -4.39
CA ILE A 294 11.11 3.07 -3.85
C ILE A 294 9.90 3.62 -3.07
N PHE A 295 9.85 4.94 -2.87
CA PHE A 295 8.77 5.62 -2.16
C PHE A 295 7.85 6.33 -3.14
N SER A 296 6.59 6.50 -2.73
CA SER A 296 5.65 7.32 -3.48
C SER A 296 5.96 8.81 -3.32
N PRO A 297 5.58 9.66 -4.29
CA PRO A 297 5.69 11.11 -4.16
C PRO A 297 5.14 11.66 -2.83
N ARG A 298 3.99 11.18 -2.34
CA ARG A 298 3.42 11.65 -1.08
C ARG A 298 4.17 11.11 0.16
N GLN A 299 4.79 9.92 0.09
CA GLN A 299 5.73 9.47 1.14
C GLN A 299 6.93 10.42 1.25
N ILE A 300 7.49 10.88 0.11
CA ILE A 300 8.58 11.84 0.08
C ILE A 300 8.14 13.23 0.55
N GLU A 301 6.94 13.69 0.17
CA GLU A 301 6.38 14.94 0.70
C GLU A 301 6.18 14.86 2.22
N PHE A 302 5.65 13.73 2.70
CA PHE A 302 5.49 13.46 4.12
C PHE A 302 6.84 13.53 4.86
N PHE A 303 7.88 12.90 4.29
CA PHE A 303 9.24 12.95 4.81
C PHE A 303 9.75 14.39 4.94
N ASN A 304 9.64 15.17 3.85
CA ASN A 304 10.13 16.54 3.81
C ASN A 304 9.43 17.43 4.86
N LYS A 305 8.12 17.26 5.07
CA LYS A 305 7.37 17.95 6.13
C LYS A 305 7.83 17.51 7.54
N ALA A 306 8.08 16.22 7.75
CA ALA A 306 8.58 15.72 9.03
C ALA A 306 9.95 16.31 9.39
N LYS A 307 10.86 16.47 8.41
CA LYS A 307 12.17 17.13 8.61
C LYS A 307 12.04 18.58 9.08
N LEU A 308 11.11 19.35 8.48
CA LEU A 308 10.89 20.75 8.85
C LEU A 308 10.40 20.90 10.29
N THR A 309 9.63 19.93 10.79
CA THR A 309 9.06 19.95 12.15
C THR A 309 9.99 19.35 13.21
N LYS A 310 11.18 18.85 12.81
CA LYS A 310 12.13 18.12 13.68
C LYS A 310 11.50 16.93 14.43
N ASN A 311 10.38 16.41 13.94
CA ASN A 311 9.66 15.32 14.58
C ASN A 311 10.21 13.96 14.12
N VAL A 312 11.23 13.46 14.82
CA VAL A 312 11.90 12.19 14.47
C VAL A 312 11.25 11.03 15.22
N VAL A 313 10.05 10.62 14.76
CA VAL A 313 9.40 9.39 15.22
C VAL A 313 9.88 8.23 14.35
N ASN A 314 10.41 7.17 14.94
CA ASN A 314 10.70 5.94 14.20
C ASN A 314 9.38 5.25 13.80
N ARG A 315 9.21 5.00 12.51
CA ARG A 315 8.04 4.35 11.90
C ARG A 315 8.37 3.05 11.18
N ILE A 316 9.60 2.58 11.29
CA ILE A 316 9.98 1.25 10.84
C ILE A 316 9.06 0.22 11.49
N ASP A 317 8.55 -0.71 10.68
CA ASP A 317 7.64 -1.79 11.09
C ASP A 317 6.28 -1.35 11.68
N ASN A 318 5.97 -0.05 11.64
CA ASN A 318 4.61 0.42 11.93
C ASN A 318 3.75 0.26 10.68
N ASP A 319 2.49 -0.14 10.86
CA ASP A 319 1.54 -0.24 9.75
C ASP A 319 1.39 1.12 9.05
N ILE A 320 1.54 1.10 7.73
CA ILE A 320 1.33 2.27 6.88
C ILE A 320 -0.16 2.65 6.80
N VAL A 321 -1.07 1.70 7.04
CA VAL A 321 -2.50 1.95 7.09
C VAL A 321 -2.82 2.90 8.25
N GLY A 322 -3.62 3.92 7.96
CA GLY A 322 -3.99 4.95 8.95
C GLY A 322 -3.24 6.27 8.76
N PHE A 323 -2.06 6.25 8.12
CA PHE A 323 -1.43 7.48 7.65
C PHE A 323 -2.24 8.09 6.49
N ASP A 324 -2.39 9.41 6.52
CA ASP A 324 -2.94 10.17 5.42
C ASP A 324 -1.82 11.06 4.90
N PHE A 325 -1.30 10.67 3.75
CA PHE A 325 -0.42 11.48 2.95
C PHE A 325 -1.08 11.77 1.60
#